data_AF-A0A485AI41-F1
#
_entry.id   AF-A0A485AI41-F1
#
_cell.length_a   1.000
_cell.length_b   1.000
_cell.length_c   1.000
_cell.angle_alpha   90.00
_cell.angle_beta   90.00
_cell.angle_gamma   90.00
#
_symmetry.space_group_name_H-M   'P 1'
#
loop_
_entity.id
_entity.type
_entity.pdbx_description
1 polymer ?
#
loop_
_entity_poly.entity_id
_entity_poly.type
_entity_poly.pdbx_seq_one_letter_code
_entity_poly.pdbx_strand_id
1 'polypeptide(L)'
;MNRSETIKVVPARYPLRAVGAVVALLVLAAVVQSVAFNPRWEWAVFARWFFDPVILEGLGQTLLLTLLGTVLSVIFGGLLALARLSSSWLLSSLAWGYIWLFRSLPLIVVLIILYNFSYLYDTLSLGIPFTGISWGVIRPSTCWGSFPRRLWG
;
A
#
# COMPACT_ATOMS: atom_id res chain seq x y z
N MET A 1 8.53 62.46 8.50
CA MET A 1 7.21 62.91 8.05
C MET A 1 6.61 61.79 7.20
N ASN A 2 5.76 60.96 7.80
CA ASN A 2 5.26 59.70 7.22
C ASN A 2 4.15 59.98 6.20
N ARG A 3 4.33 59.58 4.94
CA ARG A 3 3.23 59.54 3.95
C ARG A 3 2.50 58.22 4.10
N SER A 4 1.39 58.24 4.84
CA SER A 4 0.42 57.15 4.83
C SER A 4 -0.50 57.36 3.63
N GLU A 5 -0.14 56.76 2.49
CA GLU A 5 -1.06 56.70 1.35
C GLU A 5 -2.28 55.85 1.74
N THR A 6 -3.44 56.50 1.83
CA THR A 6 -4.72 55.83 2.10
C THR A 6 -5.10 55.00 0.88
N ILE A 7 -4.84 53.69 0.96
CA ILE A 7 -5.26 52.72 -0.05
C ILE A 7 -6.78 52.78 -0.18
N LYS A 8 -7.26 53.28 -1.31
CA LYS A 8 -8.69 53.30 -1.67
C LYS A 8 -9.10 51.88 -2.05
N VAL A 9 -9.70 51.17 -1.09
CA VAL A 9 -10.29 49.85 -1.31
C VAL A 9 -11.52 50.01 -2.21
N VAL A 10 -11.33 49.82 -3.51
CA VAL A 10 -12.44 49.66 -4.46
C VAL A 10 -12.90 48.20 -4.36
N PRO A 11 -14.16 47.92 -3.98
CA PRO A 11 -14.66 46.56 -3.93
C PRO A 11 -14.69 45.99 -5.35
N ALA A 12 -13.77 45.08 -5.65
CA ALA A 12 -13.76 44.35 -6.91
C ALA A 12 -14.91 43.34 -6.89
N ARG A 13 -16.04 43.73 -7.49
CA ARG A 13 -17.20 42.86 -7.66
C ARG A 13 -16.91 42.00 -8.89
N TYR A 14 -16.70 40.70 -8.71
CA TYR A 14 -16.47 39.75 -9.81
C TYR A 14 -17.75 38.96 -10.12
N PRO A 15 -18.76 39.57 -10.78
CA PRO A 15 -20.03 38.90 -11.06
C PRO A 15 -19.84 37.60 -11.85
N LEU A 16 -18.82 37.51 -12.71
CA LEU A 16 -18.45 36.29 -13.44
C LEU A 16 -18.06 35.11 -12.54
N ARG A 17 -17.44 35.36 -11.37
CA ARG A 17 -17.09 34.29 -10.41
C ARG A 17 -18.34 33.76 -9.71
N ALA A 18 -19.29 34.65 -9.41
CA ALA A 18 -20.59 34.26 -8.84
C ALA A 18 -21.42 33.45 -9.84
N VAL A 19 -21.48 33.88 -11.11
CA VAL A 19 -22.14 33.12 -12.19
C VAL A 19 -21.47 31.76 -12.37
N GLY A 20 -20.14 31.70 -12.42
CA GLY A 20 -19.40 30.44 -12.52
C GLY A 20 -19.65 29.49 -11.35
N ALA A 21 -19.74 30.02 -10.12
CA ALA A 21 -20.08 29.22 -8.94
C ALA A 21 -21.51 28.67 -9.00
N VAL A 22 -22.49 29.49 -9.43
CA VAL A 22 -23.87 29.04 -9.61
C VAL A 22 -23.97 27.96 -10.69
N VAL A 23 -23.29 28.15 -11.82
CA VAL A 23 -23.24 27.13 -12.89
C VAL A 23 -22.59 25.83 -12.41
N ALA A 24 -21.46 25.92 -11.70
CA ALA A 24 -20.79 24.75 -11.14
C ALA A 24 -21.69 23.99 -10.15
N LEU A 25 -22.42 24.71 -9.28
CA LEU A 25 -23.39 24.12 -8.38
C LEU A 25 -24.55 23.46 -9.12
N LEU A 26 -25.06 24.05 -10.20
CA LEU A 26 -26.12 23.46 -11.02
C LEU A 26 -25.64 22.18 -11.73
N VAL A 27 -24.41 22.19 -12.26
CA VAL A 27 -23.81 20.99 -12.87
C VAL A 27 -23.62 19.89 -11.83
N LEU A 28 -23.09 20.23 -10.66
CA LEU A 28 -22.89 19.28 -9.57
C LEU A 28 -24.23 18.71 -9.08
N ALA A 29 -25.27 19.55 -8.98
CA ALA A 29 -26.63 19.12 -8.66
C ALA A 29 -27.19 18.17 -9.73
N ALA A 30 -26.99 18.46 -11.02
CA ALA A 30 -27.41 17.58 -12.10
C ALA A 30 -26.69 16.22 -12.08
N VAL A 31 -25.38 16.21 -11.78
CA VAL A 31 -24.60 14.98 -11.60
C VAL A 31 -25.12 14.18 -10.41
N VAL A 32 -25.28 14.81 -9.25
CA VAL A 32 -25.81 14.15 -8.05
C VAL A 32 -27.20 13.60 -8.31
N GLN A 33 -28.07 14.35 -9.00
CA GLN A 33 -29.40 13.87 -9.36
C GLN A 33 -29.34 12.66 -10.31
N SER A 34 -28.46 12.70 -11.31
CA SER A 34 -28.26 11.58 -12.24
C SER A 34 -27.63 10.36 -11.59
N VAL A 35 -26.83 10.52 -10.54
CA VAL A 35 -26.21 9.41 -9.82
C VAL A 35 -27.24 8.83 -8.84
N ALA A 36 -27.85 9.66 -8.00
CA ALA A 36 -28.76 9.21 -6.95
C ALA A 36 -30.10 8.65 -7.45
N PHE A 37 -30.72 9.25 -8.47
CA PHE A 37 -32.11 8.93 -8.85
C PHE A 37 -32.25 8.13 -10.15
N ASN A 38 -31.18 7.92 -10.90
CA ASN A 38 -31.27 7.22 -12.17
C ASN A 38 -31.25 5.70 -11.92
N PRO A 39 -32.32 4.97 -12.28
CA PRO A 39 -32.43 3.53 -12.01
C PRO A 39 -31.33 2.71 -12.69
N ARG A 40 -30.70 3.24 -13.76
CA ARG A 40 -29.57 2.59 -14.45
C ARG A 40 -28.35 2.33 -13.57
N TRP A 41 -28.18 3.05 -12.45
CA TRP A 41 -27.06 2.80 -11.54
C TRP A 41 -27.22 1.54 -10.71
N GLU A 42 -28.45 1.00 -10.58
CA GLU A 42 -28.72 -0.25 -9.88
C GLU A 42 -28.07 -0.30 -8.48
N TRP A 43 -28.31 0.74 -7.67
CA TRP A 43 -27.72 0.91 -6.33
C TRP A 43 -27.89 -0.32 -5.42
N ALA A 44 -28.98 -1.08 -5.59
CA ALA A 44 -29.22 -2.32 -4.88
C ALA A 44 -28.20 -3.41 -5.25
N VAL A 45 -27.81 -3.52 -6.52
CA VAL A 45 -26.80 -4.47 -7.00
C VAL A 45 -25.42 -4.08 -6.49
N PHE A 46 -25.08 -2.78 -6.59
CA PHE A 46 -23.83 -2.27 -6.04
C PHE A 46 -23.71 -2.56 -4.54
N ALA A 47 -24.73 -2.23 -3.74
CA ALA A 47 -24.73 -2.48 -2.31
C ALA A 47 -24.61 -3.97 -1.99
N ARG A 48 -25.32 -4.83 -2.74
CA ARG A 48 -25.23 -6.29 -2.55
C ARG A 48 -23.81 -6.81 -2.71
N TRP A 49 -23.08 -6.40 -3.74
CA TRP A 49 -21.70 -6.83 -3.95
C TRP A 49 -20.73 -6.13 -3.00
N PHE A 50 -20.91 -4.84 -2.75
CA PHE A 50 -20.02 -4.08 -1.84
C PHE A 50 -20.05 -4.63 -0.41
N PHE A 51 -21.23 -5.06 0.06
CA PHE A 51 -21.41 -5.68 1.39
C PHE A 51 -21.38 -7.20 1.37
N ASP A 52 -20.96 -7.83 0.26
CA ASP A 52 -20.77 -9.27 0.22
C ASP A 52 -19.65 -9.66 1.20
N PRO A 53 -19.87 -10.62 2.10
CA PRO A 53 -18.86 -11.05 3.07
C PRO A 53 -17.54 -11.44 2.42
N VAL A 54 -17.56 -12.01 1.21
CA VAL A 54 -16.32 -12.39 0.49
C VAL A 54 -15.48 -11.17 0.13
N ILE A 55 -16.12 -10.09 -0.31
CA ILE A 55 -15.43 -8.85 -0.69
C ILE A 55 -14.92 -8.12 0.56
N LEU A 56 -15.73 -8.06 1.62
CA LEU A 56 -15.34 -7.43 2.87
C LEU A 56 -14.21 -8.18 3.58
N GLU A 57 -14.22 -9.52 3.56
CA GLU A 57 -13.12 -10.34 4.09
C GLU A 57 -11.84 -10.12 3.29
N GLY A 58 -11.90 -10.13 1.95
CA GLY A 58 -10.74 -9.84 1.10
C GLY A 58 -10.18 -8.43 1.30
N LEU A 59 -11.06 -7.44 1.46
CA LEU A 59 -10.67 -6.07 1.82
C LEU A 59 -9.97 -6.04 3.19
N GLY A 60 -10.56 -6.72 4.19
CA GLY A 60 -9.99 -6.83 5.52
C GLY A 60 -8.60 -7.47 5.52
N GLN A 61 -8.40 -8.53 4.75
CA GLN A 61 -7.10 -9.18 4.58
C GLN A 61 -6.07 -8.25 3.93
N THR A 62 -6.46 -7.54 2.88
CA THR A 62 -5.56 -6.58 2.20
C THR A 62 -5.14 -5.47 3.15
N LEU A 63 -6.09 -4.92 3.93
CA LEU A 63 -5.81 -3.90 4.94
C LEU A 63 -4.92 -4.42 6.05
N LEU A 64 -5.17 -5.64 6.56
CA LEU A 64 -4.35 -6.26 7.59
C LEU A 64 -2.91 -6.47 7.10
N LEU A 65 -2.73 -7.06 5.92
CA LEU A 65 -1.42 -7.29 5.33
C LEU A 65 -0.69 -5.97 5.03
N THR A 66 -1.41 -4.96 4.56
CA THR A 66 -0.85 -3.62 4.32
C THR A 66 -0.41 -2.97 5.62
N LEU A 67 -1.23 -3.07 6.68
CA LEU A 67 -0.90 -2.52 7.99
C LEU A 67 0.33 -3.21 8.58
N LEU A 68 0.36 -4.55 8.60
CA LEU A 68 1.52 -5.31 9.07
C LEU A 68 2.76 -4.99 8.24
N GLY A 69 2.63 -4.98 6.92
CA GLY A 69 3.73 -4.65 6.00
C GLY A 69 4.26 -3.24 6.22
N THR A 70 3.39 -2.26 6.45
CA THR A 70 3.76 -0.87 6.72
C THR A 70 4.48 -0.74 8.06
N VAL A 71 3.95 -1.35 9.13
CA VAL A 71 4.56 -1.33 10.47
C VAL A 71 5.96 -1.95 10.42
N LEU A 72 6.10 -3.13 9.80
CA LEU A 72 7.39 -3.77 9.62
C LEU A 72 8.33 -2.90 8.78
N SER A 73 7.85 -2.33 7.67
CA SER A 73 8.63 -1.45 6.81
C SER A 73 9.15 -0.22 7.54
N VAL A 74 8.34 0.38 8.42
CA VAL A 74 8.73 1.54 9.23
C VAL A 74 9.78 1.16 10.26
N ILE A 75 9.63 0.02 10.94
CA ILE A 75 10.62 -0.46 11.92
C ILE A 75 11.96 -0.74 11.22
N PHE A 76 11.95 -1.53 10.15
CA PHE A 76 13.17 -1.86 9.40
C PHE A 76 13.80 -0.63 8.72
N GLY A 77 12.99 0.22 8.07
CA GLY A 77 13.45 1.46 7.46
C GLY A 77 14.00 2.44 8.49
N GLY A 78 13.38 2.52 9.67
CA GLY A 78 13.85 3.32 10.80
C GLY A 78 15.20 2.84 11.33
N LEU A 79 15.34 1.53 11.59
CA LEU A 79 16.62 0.94 11.99
C LEU A 79 17.72 1.21 10.96
N LEU A 80 17.40 1.08 9.67
CA LEU A 80 18.33 1.33 8.58
C LEU A 80 18.73 2.82 8.49
N ALA A 81 17.77 3.72 8.72
CA ALA A 81 18.02 5.16 8.76
C ALA A 81 18.96 5.53 9.92
N LEU A 82 18.77 4.92 11.09
CA LEU A 82 19.67 5.07 12.24
C LEU A 82 21.07 4.50 11.93
N ALA A 83 21.14 3.32 11.31
CA ALA A 83 22.41 2.72 10.89
C ALA A 83 23.18 3.59 9.89
N ARG A 84 22.46 4.32 9.01
CA ARG A 84 23.04 5.28 8.07
C ARG A 84 23.55 6.56 8.73
N LEU A 85 22.98 6.97 9.87
CA LEU A 85 23.44 8.13 10.64
C LEU A 85 24.60 7.79 11.60
N SER A 86 24.85 6.50 11.84
CA SER A 86 25.95 6.03 12.66
C SER A 86 27.30 6.41 12.05
N SER A 87 28.22 6.93 12.87
CA SER A 87 29.58 7.29 12.47
C SER A 87 30.43 6.08 12.04
N SER A 88 29.99 4.85 12.30
CA SER A 88 30.72 3.66 11.89
C SER A 88 30.60 3.41 10.39
N TRP A 89 31.74 3.41 9.68
CA TRP A 89 31.81 3.19 8.24
C TRP A 89 31.19 1.85 7.82
N LEU A 90 31.26 0.82 8.66
CA LEU A 90 30.71 -0.50 8.40
C LEU A 90 29.17 -0.50 8.37
N LEU A 91 28.50 0.02 9.41
CA LEU A 91 27.03 0.07 9.42
C LEU A 91 26.49 1.01 8.33
N SER A 92 27.14 2.14 8.10
CA SER A 92 26.73 3.08 7.06
C SER A 92 26.90 2.48 5.65
N SER A 93 27.98 1.75 5.39
CA SER A 93 28.21 1.10 4.08
C SER A 93 27.24 -0.05 3.84
N LEU A 94 26.93 -0.85 4.87
CA LEU A 94 25.93 -1.92 4.78
C LEU A 94 24.53 -1.36 4.53
N ALA A 95 24.14 -0.30 5.24
CA ALA A 95 22.87 0.38 5.02
C ALA A 95 22.78 0.97 3.60
N TRP A 96 23.87 1.58 3.11
CA TRP A 96 23.95 2.08 1.74
C TRP A 96 23.81 0.96 0.71
N GLY A 97 24.52 -0.15 0.88
CA GLY A 97 24.44 -1.32 0.00
C GLY A 97 23.04 -1.94 -0.03
N TYR A 98 22.39 -2.07 1.13
CA TYR A 98 21.00 -2.53 1.22
C TYR A 98 20.06 -1.60 0.43
N ILE A 99 20.10 -0.28 0.65
CA ILE A 99 19.23 0.67 -0.07
C ILE A 99 19.46 0.58 -1.57
N TRP A 100 20.73 0.56 -1.99
CA TRP A 100 21.10 0.50 -3.40
C TRP A 100 20.61 -0.79 -4.06
N LEU A 101 20.75 -1.94 -3.39
CA LEU A 101 20.32 -3.24 -3.91
C LEU A 101 18.79 -3.29 -4.08
N PHE A 102 18.02 -2.96 -3.04
CA PHE A 102 16.54 -2.99 -3.10
C PHE A 102 15.95 -1.99 -4.11
N ARG A 103 16.67 -0.89 -4.39
CA ARG A 103 16.27 0.10 -5.41
C ARG A 103 16.65 -0.33 -6.83
N SER A 104 17.72 -1.10 -6.99
CA SER A 104 18.27 -1.46 -8.30
C SER A 104 17.73 -2.80 -8.82
N LEU A 105 17.24 -3.67 -7.93
CA LEU A 105 16.66 -4.95 -8.31
C LEU A 105 15.22 -4.77 -8.82
N PRO A 106 14.90 -5.18 -10.07
CA PRO A 106 13.53 -5.20 -10.54
C PRO A 106 12.67 -6.14 -9.70
N LEU A 107 11.44 -5.72 -9.35
CA LEU A 107 10.50 -6.53 -8.56
C LEU A 107 10.34 -7.95 -9.15
N ILE A 108 10.29 -8.06 -10.47
CA ILE A 108 10.13 -9.34 -11.16
C ILE A 108 11.28 -10.31 -10.85
N VAL A 109 12.53 -9.83 -10.75
CA VAL A 109 13.69 -10.68 -10.44
C VAL A 109 13.56 -11.23 -9.03
N VAL A 110 13.15 -10.39 -8.08
CA VAL A 110 12.90 -10.82 -6.69
C VAL A 110 11.82 -11.90 -6.64
N LEU A 111 10.71 -11.71 -7.35
CA LEU A 111 9.62 -12.68 -7.42
C LEU A 111 10.04 -14.00 -8.09
N ILE A 112 10.82 -13.94 -9.17
CA ILE A 112 11.34 -15.13 -9.86
C ILE A 112 12.27 -15.90 -8.93
N ILE A 113 13.19 -15.23 -8.24
CA ILE A 113 14.10 -15.89 -7.30
C ILE A 113 13.29 -16.52 -6.16
N LEU A 114 12.33 -15.81 -5.56
CA LEU A 114 11.49 -16.37 -4.49
C LEU A 114 10.67 -17.59 -4.95
N TYR A 115 10.12 -17.53 -6.16
CA TYR A 115 9.40 -18.64 -6.75
C TYR A 115 10.31 -19.85 -7.00
N ASN A 116 11.46 -19.62 -7.65
CA ASN A 116 12.44 -20.67 -7.94
C ASN A 116 13.13 -21.18 -6.66
N PHE A 117 13.24 -20.37 -5.60
CA PHE A 117 13.82 -20.79 -4.33
C PHE A 117 13.00 -21.91 -3.68
N SER A 118 11.66 -21.85 -3.79
CA SER A 118 10.80 -22.96 -3.34
C SER A 118 10.96 -24.23 -4.18
N TYR A 119 11.48 -24.12 -5.40
CA TYR A 119 11.76 -25.25 -6.28
C TYR A 119 13.19 -25.79 -6.08
N LEU A 120 14.17 -24.91 -5.85
CA LEU A 120 15.58 -25.25 -5.66
C LEU A 120 15.86 -25.86 -4.27
N TYR A 121 15.12 -25.47 -3.24
CA TYR A 121 15.29 -25.95 -1.85
C TYR A 121 14.13 -26.85 -1.44
N ASP A 122 14.24 -28.15 -1.78
CA ASP A 122 13.22 -29.18 -1.53
C ASP A 122 13.03 -29.50 -0.02
N THR A 123 14.01 -29.14 0.82
CA THR A 123 13.89 -29.19 2.29
C THR A 123 14.56 -27.98 2.95
N LEU A 124 13.78 -27.18 3.68
CA LEU A 124 14.32 -26.21 4.64
C LEU A 124 14.57 -26.98 5.94
N SER A 125 15.77 -27.54 6.08
CA SER A 125 16.21 -28.11 7.36
C SER A 125 16.75 -26.98 8.25
N LEU A 126 16.02 -26.68 9.32
CA LEU A 126 16.51 -25.79 10.37
C LEU A 126 17.49 -26.61 11.23
N GLY A 127 18.74 -26.63 10.79
CA GLY A 127 19.87 -27.26 11.46
C GLY A 127 21.00 -26.26 11.70
N ILE A 128 21.89 -26.58 12.63
CA ILE A 128 23.09 -25.77 12.86
C ILE A 128 24.01 -25.97 11.64
N PRO A 129 24.40 -24.90 10.91
CA PRO A 129 25.33 -25.04 9.80
C PRO A 129 26.62 -25.69 10.32
N PHE A 130 27.13 -26.69 9.59
CA PHE A 130 28.33 -27.50 9.91
C PHE A 130 28.19 -28.65 10.92
N THR A 131 26.97 -28.99 11.39
CA THR A 131 26.75 -30.23 12.16
C THR A 131 25.54 -30.98 11.60
N GLY A 132 25.59 -32.32 11.52
CA GLY A 132 24.51 -33.16 10.96
C GLY A 132 23.22 -33.20 11.78
N ILE A 133 23.01 -32.26 12.69
CA ILE A 133 21.88 -32.18 13.60
C ILE A 133 20.86 -31.20 13.02
N SER A 134 19.76 -31.74 12.51
CA SER A 134 18.60 -30.94 12.09
C SER A 134 17.48 -31.09 13.13
N TRP A 135 16.99 -29.96 13.65
CA TRP A 135 15.98 -29.92 14.73
C TRP A 135 14.55 -30.05 14.20
N GLY A 136 14.39 -29.99 12.88
CA GLY A 136 13.13 -30.20 12.18
C GLY A 136 13.32 -30.01 10.69
N VAL A 137 12.77 -30.94 9.90
CA VAL A 137 12.73 -30.86 8.44
C VAL A 137 11.34 -30.39 8.06
N ILE A 138 11.23 -29.14 7.64
CA ILE A 138 9.97 -28.59 7.14
C ILE A 138 10.07 -28.56 5.62
N ARG A 139 9.18 -29.28 4.95
CA ARG A 139 9.00 -29.12 3.50
C ARG A 139 8.19 -27.85 3.29
N PRO A 140 8.72 -26.82 2.62
CA PRO A 140 7.97 -25.59 2.37
C PRO A 140 6.62 -25.88 1.68
N SER A 141 6.55 -26.89 0.80
CA SER A 141 5.31 -27.32 0.14
C SER A 141 4.18 -27.70 1.11
N THR A 142 4.47 -28.15 2.33
CA THR A 142 3.45 -28.50 3.34
C THR A 142 2.86 -27.26 4.04
N CYS A 143 3.64 -26.19 4.21
CA CYS A 143 3.16 -24.94 4.80
C CYS A 143 2.35 -24.10 3.81
N TRP A 144 2.68 -24.17 2.52
CA TRP A 144 1.99 -23.42 1.47
C TRP A 144 0.84 -24.22 0.81
N GLY A 145 0.81 -25.55 0.97
CA GLY A 145 -0.18 -26.44 0.36
C GLY A 145 -1.41 -26.77 1.22
N SER A 146 -1.46 -26.31 2.47
CA SER A 146 -2.55 -26.56 3.43
C SER A 146 -3.67 -25.52 3.40
N PHE A 147 -3.80 -24.76 2.30
CA PHE A 147 -4.99 -23.93 2.11
C PHE A 147 -6.23 -24.83 2.04
N PRO A 148 -7.27 -24.62 2.87
CA PRO A 148 -8.43 -25.48 2.89
C PRO A 148 -9.14 -25.44 1.53
N ARG A 149 -9.01 -26.52 0.74
CA ARG A 149 -9.77 -26.75 -0.50
C ARG A 149 -11.29 -26.92 -0.26
N ARG A 150 -11.78 -26.60 0.93
CA ARG A 150 -13.18 -26.70 1.35
C ARG A 150 -14.01 -25.45 1.05
N LEU A 151 -13.35 -24.37 0.59
CA LEU A 151 -13.99 -23.09 0.24
C LEU A 151 -14.15 -22.89 -1.28
N TRP A 152 -13.75 -23.87 -2.09
CA TRP A 152 -13.79 -23.84 -3.56
C TRP A 152 -14.49 -25.09 -4.11
N GLY A 153 -15.66 -25.41 -3.53
CA GLY A 153 -16.54 -26.49 -3.96
C GLY A 153 -18.00 -26.07 -3.86
#